data_AF-A0A3S4H8Y8-F1
#
_entry.id   AF-A0A3S4H8Y8-F1
#
_cell.length_a   1.000
_cell.length_b   1.000
_cell.length_c   1.000
_cell.angle_alpha   90.00
_cell.angle_beta   90.00
_cell.angle_gamma   90.00
#
_symmetry.space_group_name_H-M   'P 1'
#
loop_
_entity.id
_entity.type
_entity.pdbx_description
1 polymer ?
#
loop_
_entity_poly.entity_id
_entity_poly.type
_entity_poly.pdbx_seq_one_letter_code
_entity_poly.pdbx_strand_id
1 'polypeptide(L)'
;MTTVLKNRVLLTLFLLLLLAAFGLPFLSYAPNRLLSGQSISLLSLLHGRALWLLAPLAALALLSLLPPRRGYALLTVLAASALLTLSLWLSGDAARQLAQSGSALARTSWSGGCWLMLALCLLMAANAMERITASPLWRICGNLLTLAPALWLLFSQQLDALSLLKEYHNRREVFDAALWQHLTILLLTVLPTLAIGVPLGVLCFRSQRWQTPVFSTLNIIQTVPSIALFGLLIAPLAGLAAAIPWLARHGVNGIGLAPAIVALVMYALLPLVRSVTAGLQSVPASVIESARGMGMTRGQIFARVQLPLALPLLLTGVRILAVQTVGMAVVAALIGAGGFGAIVFQGC
;
A
#
# COMPACT_ATOMS: atom_id res chain seq x y z
N MET A 1 -20.20 2.76 38.18
CA MET A 1 -20.57 2.33 36.81
C MET A 1 -19.34 2.44 35.93
N THR A 2 -18.59 1.35 35.74
CA THR A 2 -17.47 1.32 34.80
C THR A 2 -18.05 1.35 33.39
N THR A 3 -17.87 2.46 32.68
CA THR A 3 -18.20 2.58 31.26
C THR A 3 -17.25 1.66 30.48
N VAL A 4 -17.62 0.38 30.37
CA VAL A 4 -16.89 -0.58 29.55
C VAL A 4 -17.02 -0.11 28.10
N LEU A 5 -15.99 0.57 27.60
CA LEU A 5 -15.85 0.97 26.20
C LEU A 5 -16.08 -0.24 25.30
N LYS A 6 -17.23 -0.27 24.61
CA LYS A 6 -17.69 -1.45 23.87
C LYS A 6 -17.00 -1.61 22.51
N ASN A 7 -16.58 -0.51 21.87
CA ASN A 7 -15.89 -0.53 20.58
C ASN A 7 -14.62 0.32 20.59
N ARG A 8 -13.60 -0.16 21.33
CA ARG A 8 -12.33 0.56 21.54
C ARG A 8 -11.62 0.91 20.23
N VAL A 9 -11.59 -0.01 19.27
CA VAL A 9 -10.90 0.21 17.99
C VAL A 9 -11.54 1.35 17.20
N LEU A 10 -12.88 1.35 17.06
CA LEU A 10 -13.56 2.42 16.33
C LEU A 10 -13.40 3.77 17.05
N LEU A 11 -13.46 3.79 18.37
CA LEU A 11 -13.24 5.01 19.15
C LEU A 11 -11.82 5.55 18.96
N THR A 12 -10.79 4.69 19.03
CA THR A 12 -9.40 5.12 18.80
C THR A 12 -9.22 5.69 17.40
N LEU A 13 -9.73 5.01 16.36
CA LEU A 13 -9.67 5.51 14.99
C LEU A 13 -10.43 6.83 14.82
N PHE A 14 -11.58 6.98 15.47
CA PHE A 14 -12.36 8.21 15.45
C PHE A 14 -11.66 9.37 16.16
N LEU A 15 -11.02 9.13 17.31
CA LEU A 15 -10.23 10.17 18.00
C LEU A 15 -9.02 10.61 17.17
N LEU A 16 -8.32 9.67 16.54
CA LEU A 16 -7.25 9.98 15.59
C LEU A 16 -7.77 10.78 14.39
N LEU A 17 -8.97 10.47 13.91
CA LEU A 17 -9.61 11.19 12.81
C LEU A 17 -9.90 12.64 13.21
N LEU A 18 -10.41 12.88 14.41
CA LEU A 18 -10.63 14.25 14.92
C LEU A 18 -9.30 15.00 15.10
N LEU A 19 -8.28 14.34 15.65
CA LEU A 19 -6.94 14.93 15.77
C LEU A 19 -6.35 15.28 14.40
N ALA A 20 -6.53 14.44 13.39
CA ALA A 20 -6.10 14.74 12.02
C ALA A 20 -6.92 15.88 11.39
N ALA A 21 -8.23 15.88 11.58
CA ALA A 21 -9.15 16.85 11.00
C ALA A 21 -8.96 18.27 11.56
N PHE A 22 -8.67 18.38 12.85
CA PHE A 22 -8.59 19.67 13.55
C PHE A 22 -7.17 20.06 13.98
N GLY A 23 -6.25 19.10 14.11
CA GLY A 23 -4.86 19.34 14.51
C GLY A 23 -3.89 19.55 13.35
N LEU A 24 -4.30 19.24 12.11
CA LEU A 24 -3.47 19.40 10.91
C LEU A 24 -4.20 20.19 9.83
N PRO A 25 -3.47 20.86 8.92
CA PRO A 25 -4.09 21.52 7.78
C PRO A 25 -4.81 20.50 6.89
N PHE A 26 -5.95 20.90 6.34
CA PHE A 26 -6.76 20.09 5.42
C PHE A 26 -6.32 20.27 3.95
N LEU A 27 -6.09 21.51 3.52
CA LEU A 27 -5.52 21.83 2.21
C LEU A 27 -4.29 22.72 2.34
N SER A 28 -3.47 22.71 1.29
CA SER A 28 -2.40 23.69 1.07
C SER A 28 -2.66 24.44 -0.23
N TYR A 29 -2.61 25.76 -0.18
CA TYR A 29 -2.78 26.63 -1.34
C TYR A 29 -1.51 27.42 -1.61
N ALA A 30 -0.88 27.20 -2.76
CA ALA A 30 0.30 27.93 -3.20
C ALA A 30 -0.02 28.73 -4.47
N PRO A 31 0.26 30.05 -4.53
CA PRO A 31 -0.02 30.86 -5.71
C PRO A 31 0.77 30.47 -6.97
N ASN A 32 1.92 29.82 -6.81
CA ASN A 32 2.74 29.25 -7.87
C ASN A 32 3.71 28.20 -7.28
N ARG A 33 4.59 27.61 -8.10
CA ARG A 33 5.56 26.58 -7.68
C ARG A 33 6.73 27.10 -6.82
N LEU A 34 6.90 28.42 -6.70
CA LEU A 34 8.04 29.05 -6.01
C LEU A 34 7.69 29.50 -4.59
N LEU A 35 6.40 29.77 -4.34
CA LEU A 35 5.92 30.24 -3.04
C LEU A 35 5.43 29.07 -2.18
N SER A 36 5.76 29.12 -0.90
CA SER A 36 5.26 28.17 0.09
C SER A 36 3.74 28.23 0.18
N GLY A 37 3.11 27.06 0.25
CA GLY A 37 1.66 26.96 0.38
C GLY A 37 1.16 27.44 1.74
N GLN A 38 0.08 28.23 1.72
CA GLN A 38 -0.67 28.61 2.91
C GLN A 38 -1.57 27.46 3.34
N SER A 39 -1.55 27.13 4.62
CA SER A 39 -2.37 26.09 5.22
C SER A 39 -3.82 26.53 5.39
N ILE A 40 -4.75 25.70 4.93
CA ILE A 40 -6.19 25.91 5.10
C ILE A 40 -6.70 24.81 6.03
N SER A 41 -7.25 25.21 7.17
CA SER A 41 -7.83 24.27 8.15
C SER A 41 -9.19 23.75 7.69
N LEU A 42 -9.62 22.61 8.21
CA LEU A 42 -10.96 22.09 7.91
C LEU A 42 -12.04 23.04 8.42
N LEU A 43 -11.82 23.66 9.59
CA LEU A 43 -12.79 24.57 10.24
C LEU A 43 -13.16 25.77 9.37
N SER A 44 -12.19 26.37 8.66
CA SER A 44 -12.50 27.50 7.78
C SER A 44 -13.34 27.09 6.57
N LEU A 45 -13.28 25.81 6.18
CA LEU A 45 -14.04 25.26 5.06
C LEU A 45 -15.42 24.73 5.46
N LEU A 46 -15.71 24.58 6.76
CA LEU A 46 -16.98 24.03 7.28
C LEU A 46 -18.13 25.05 7.26
N HIS A 47 -18.49 25.55 6.08
CA HIS A 47 -19.61 26.46 5.88
C HIS A 47 -20.54 25.98 4.75
N GLY A 48 -21.82 26.38 4.80
CA GLY A 48 -22.80 26.05 3.76
C GLY A 48 -22.94 24.54 3.51
N ARG A 49 -22.73 24.11 2.26
CA ARG A 49 -22.82 22.69 1.86
C ARG A 49 -21.71 21.81 2.48
N ALA A 50 -20.65 22.38 3.03
CA ALA A 50 -19.63 21.60 3.73
C ALA A 50 -20.12 21.04 5.08
N LEU A 51 -21.19 21.59 5.65
CA LEU A 51 -21.77 21.12 6.93
C LEU A 51 -22.30 19.68 6.85
N TRP A 52 -22.59 19.17 5.64
CA TRP A 52 -22.94 17.77 5.43
C TRP A 52 -21.85 16.79 5.91
N LEU A 53 -20.60 17.24 6.04
CA LEU A 53 -19.51 16.46 6.61
C LEU A 53 -19.71 16.11 8.10
N LEU A 54 -20.51 16.92 8.83
CA LEU A 54 -20.79 16.70 10.25
C LEU A 54 -21.69 15.48 10.49
N ALA A 55 -22.58 15.15 9.55
CA ALA A 55 -23.51 14.03 9.67
C ALA A 55 -22.79 12.66 9.81
N PRO A 56 -21.89 12.26 8.89
CA PRO A 56 -21.14 11.01 9.06
C PRO A 56 -20.15 11.07 10.24
N LEU A 57 -19.59 12.25 10.57
CA LEU A 57 -18.77 12.40 11.79
C LEU A 57 -19.58 12.11 13.06
N ALA A 58 -20.78 12.66 13.19
CA ALA A 58 -21.66 12.41 14.32
C ALA A 58 -22.12 10.95 14.36
N ALA A 59 -22.44 10.35 13.21
CA ALA A 59 -22.77 8.93 13.13
C ALA A 59 -21.62 8.05 13.63
N LEU A 60 -20.38 8.31 13.20
CA LEU A 60 -19.20 7.58 13.65
C LEU A 60 -18.92 7.77 15.15
N ALA A 61 -19.13 8.98 15.68
CA ALA A 61 -19.05 9.26 17.10
C ALA A 61 -20.03 8.39 17.89
N LEU A 62 -21.31 8.37 17.50
CA LEU A 62 -22.34 7.55 18.14
C LEU A 62 -22.03 6.05 18.03
N LEU A 63 -21.66 5.57 16.84
CA LEU A 63 -21.33 4.16 16.58
C LEU A 63 -20.10 3.69 17.37
N SER A 64 -19.16 4.59 17.70
CA SER A 64 -18.00 4.28 18.54
C SER A 64 -18.36 3.92 19.99
N LEU A 65 -19.52 4.39 20.48
CA LEU A 65 -20.01 4.14 21.82
C LEU A 65 -20.90 2.89 21.90
N LEU A 66 -21.39 2.42 20.75
CA LEU A 66 -22.30 1.28 20.64
C LEU A 66 -21.54 -0.07 20.60
N PRO A 67 -22.17 -1.19 21.02
CA PRO A 67 -21.55 -2.50 20.93
C PRO A 67 -21.28 -2.89 19.47
N PRO A 68 -20.17 -3.57 19.15
CA PRO A 68 -19.78 -3.82 17.78
C PRO A 68 -20.55 -5.02 17.18
N ARG A 69 -21.82 -4.79 16.83
CA ARG A 69 -22.71 -5.76 16.15
C ARG A 69 -22.63 -5.60 14.63
N ARG A 70 -23.04 -6.64 13.89
CA ARG A 70 -23.03 -6.65 12.41
C ARG A 70 -23.78 -5.47 11.78
N GLY A 71 -24.96 -5.10 12.31
CA GLY A 71 -25.72 -3.95 11.82
C GLY A 71 -24.99 -2.62 12.01
N TYR A 72 -24.39 -2.40 13.17
CA TYR A 72 -23.58 -1.20 13.42
C TYR A 72 -22.30 -1.18 12.60
N ALA A 73 -21.71 -2.35 12.30
CA ALA A 73 -20.56 -2.44 11.39
C ALA A 73 -20.92 -1.98 9.98
N LEU A 74 -22.10 -2.35 9.45
CA LEU A 74 -22.58 -1.85 8.16
C LEU A 74 -22.76 -0.33 8.18
N LEU A 75 -23.39 0.22 9.23
CA LEU A 75 -23.53 1.67 9.40
C LEU A 75 -22.18 2.38 9.50
N THR A 76 -21.19 1.77 10.15
CA THR A 76 -19.82 2.31 10.21
C THR A 76 -19.18 2.37 8.82
N VAL A 77 -19.34 1.32 8.00
CA VAL A 77 -18.82 1.32 6.61
C VAL A 77 -19.49 2.41 5.79
N LEU A 78 -20.81 2.55 5.88
CA LEU A 78 -21.56 3.59 5.16
C LEU A 78 -21.15 4.99 5.61
N ALA A 79 -21.04 5.24 6.91
CA ALA A 79 -20.62 6.53 7.45
C ALA A 79 -19.17 6.85 7.09
N ALA A 80 -18.26 5.88 7.13
CA ALA A 80 -16.87 6.05 6.72
C ALA A 80 -16.74 6.32 5.19
N SER A 81 -17.52 5.62 4.36
CA SER A 81 -17.58 5.86 2.90
C SER A 81 -18.15 7.25 2.59
N ALA A 82 -19.21 7.66 3.28
CA ALA A 82 -19.79 8.99 3.14
C ALA A 82 -18.81 10.08 3.57
N LEU A 83 -18.12 9.90 4.69
CA LEU A 83 -17.09 10.85 5.15
C LEU A 83 -15.93 10.94 4.16
N LEU A 84 -15.40 9.81 3.69
CA LEU A 84 -14.35 9.76 2.66
C LEU A 84 -14.77 10.56 1.41
N THR A 85 -15.97 10.30 0.93
CA THR A 85 -16.51 10.92 -0.30
C THR A 85 -16.74 12.42 -0.10
N LEU A 86 -17.33 12.82 1.02
CA LEU A 86 -17.57 14.24 1.34
C LEU A 86 -16.27 15.01 1.59
N SER A 87 -15.25 14.39 2.19
CA SER A 87 -13.92 15.01 2.32
C SER A 87 -13.28 15.26 0.95
N LEU A 88 -13.36 14.30 0.02
CA LEU A 88 -12.88 14.48 -1.35
C LEU A 88 -13.68 15.58 -2.07
N TRP A 89 -15.01 15.50 -2.02
CA TRP A 89 -15.90 16.51 -2.60
C TRP A 89 -15.57 17.92 -2.10
N LEU A 90 -15.43 18.09 -0.78
CA LEU A 90 -15.09 19.37 -0.15
C LEU A 90 -13.73 19.88 -0.62
N SER A 91 -12.74 18.99 -0.73
CA SER A 91 -11.41 19.37 -1.21
C SER A 91 -11.44 19.87 -2.66
N GLY A 92 -12.23 19.24 -3.53
CA GLY A 92 -12.38 19.65 -4.93
C GLY A 92 -13.20 20.92 -5.11
N ASP A 93 -14.24 21.10 -4.29
CA ASP A 93 -15.04 22.32 -4.26
C ASP A 93 -14.23 23.52 -3.79
N ALA A 94 -13.52 23.38 -2.65
CA ALA A 94 -12.62 24.40 -2.14
C ALA A 94 -11.50 24.73 -3.15
N ALA A 95 -10.92 23.71 -3.80
CA ALA A 95 -9.92 23.93 -4.85
C ALA A 95 -10.47 24.70 -6.06
N ARG A 96 -11.72 24.43 -6.47
CA ARG A 96 -12.38 25.17 -7.55
C ARG A 96 -12.63 26.62 -7.18
N GLN A 97 -13.13 26.90 -5.98
CA GLN A 97 -13.36 28.26 -5.50
C GLN A 97 -12.04 29.05 -5.42
N LEU A 98 -10.99 28.45 -4.87
CA LEU A 98 -9.65 29.07 -4.79
C LEU A 98 -9.01 29.29 -6.17
N ALA A 99 -9.29 28.41 -7.14
CA ALA A 99 -8.79 28.55 -8.50
C ALA A 99 -9.49 29.70 -9.26
N GLN A 100 -10.74 30.03 -8.92
CA GLN A 100 -11.49 31.13 -9.54
C GLN A 100 -11.06 32.50 -9.01
N SER A 101 -10.66 32.59 -7.74
CA SER A 101 -10.18 33.83 -7.12
C SER A 101 -8.66 34.03 -7.24
N GLY A 102 -7.92 32.98 -7.57
CA GLY A 102 -6.47 32.95 -7.66
C GLY A 102 -5.89 33.15 -9.08
N SER A 103 -4.56 33.03 -9.18
CA SER A 103 -3.87 33.04 -10.47
C SER A 103 -4.06 31.71 -11.21
N ALA A 104 -3.92 31.69 -12.54
CA ALA A 104 -3.95 30.46 -13.34
C ALA A 104 -2.85 29.45 -12.94
N LEU A 105 -1.78 29.92 -12.29
CA LEU A 105 -0.66 29.12 -11.80
C LEU A 105 -0.87 28.59 -10.37
N ALA A 106 -1.99 28.93 -9.73
CA ALA A 106 -2.27 28.54 -8.36
C ALA A 106 -2.50 27.03 -8.22
N ARG A 107 -1.93 26.47 -7.15
CA ARG A 107 -1.93 25.05 -6.84
C ARG A 107 -2.59 24.81 -5.50
N THR A 108 -3.65 24.02 -5.52
CA THR A 108 -4.30 23.51 -4.31
C THR A 108 -4.01 22.02 -4.19
N SER A 109 -3.45 21.59 -3.08
CA SER A 109 -3.13 20.18 -2.81
C SER A 109 -3.68 19.72 -1.46
N TRP A 110 -3.86 18.40 -1.32
CA TRP A 110 -4.16 17.81 -0.02
C TRP A 110 -2.95 17.90 0.90
N SER A 111 -3.19 18.33 2.14
CA SER A 111 -2.18 18.32 3.19
C SER A 111 -2.39 17.15 4.16
N GLY A 112 -1.51 17.04 5.17
CA GLY A 112 -1.46 15.90 6.08
C GLY A 112 -2.80 15.56 6.74
N GLY A 113 -3.61 16.56 7.12
CA GLY A 113 -4.92 16.35 7.71
C GLY A 113 -5.88 15.62 6.76
N CYS A 114 -5.97 16.05 5.51
CA CYS A 114 -6.80 15.38 4.51
C CYS A 114 -6.33 13.95 4.24
N TRP A 115 -5.03 13.75 3.99
CA TRP A 115 -4.48 12.40 3.75
C TRP A 115 -4.76 11.43 4.91
N LEU A 116 -4.55 11.88 6.15
CA LEU A 116 -4.83 11.06 7.32
C LEU A 116 -6.33 10.80 7.50
N MET A 117 -7.19 11.79 7.25
CA MET A 117 -8.64 11.58 7.28
C MET A 117 -9.08 10.52 6.27
N LEU A 118 -8.60 10.60 5.03
CA LEU A 118 -8.92 9.61 4.00
C LEU A 118 -8.44 8.21 4.42
N ALA A 119 -7.19 8.10 4.90
CA ALA A 119 -6.63 6.84 5.37
C ALA A 119 -7.41 6.26 6.56
N LEU A 120 -7.79 7.08 7.53
CA LEU A 120 -8.56 6.67 8.72
C LEU A 120 -9.98 6.24 8.34
N CYS A 121 -10.64 6.90 7.39
CA CYS A 121 -11.93 6.45 6.88
C CYS A 121 -11.82 5.04 6.26
N LEU A 122 -10.78 4.79 5.47
CA LEU A 122 -10.54 3.47 4.89
C LEU A 122 -10.24 2.41 5.94
N LEU A 123 -9.45 2.74 6.96
CA LEU A 123 -9.17 1.83 8.08
C LEU A 123 -10.42 1.52 8.90
N MET A 124 -11.26 2.53 9.18
CA MET A 124 -12.53 2.35 9.88
C MET A 124 -13.48 1.44 9.11
N ALA A 125 -13.61 1.65 7.79
CA ALA A 125 -14.41 0.79 6.92
C ALA A 125 -13.84 -0.64 6.86
N ALA A 126 -12.53 -0.80 6.69
CA ALA A 126 -11.88 -2.11 6.62
C ALA A 126 -12.05 -2.92 7.92
N ASN A 127 -11.85 -2.28 9.08
CA ASN A 127 -12.07 -2.88 10.39
C ASN A 127 -13.55 -3.25 10.62
N ALA A 128 -14.48 -2.42 10.16
CA ALA A 128 -15.91 -2.74 10.25
C ALA A 128 -16.29 -3.92 9.31
N MET A 129 -15.69 -4.00 8.13
CA MET A 129 -15.93 -5.06 7.14
C MET A 129 -15.60 -6.46 7.68
N GLU A 130 -14.60 -6.59 8.55
CA GLU A 130 -14.26 -7.87 9.20
C GLU A 130 -15.43 -8.45 10.02
N ARG A 131 -16.34 -7.60 10.48
CA ARG A 131 -17.52 -7.98 11.27
C ARG A 131 -18.74 -8.24 10.40
N ILE A 132 -18.69 -7.89 9.12
CA ILE A 132 -19.81 -8.06 8.17
C ILE A 132 -19.73 -9.42 7.48
N THR A 133 -18.53 -9.85 7.11
CA THR A 133 -18.31 -11.11 6.40
C THR A 133 -16.99 -11.77 6.79
N ALA A 134 -17.04 -13.09 7.00
CA ALA A 134 -15.86 -13.90 7.30
C ALA A 134 -15.05 -14.27 6.04
N SER A 135 -15.70 -14.30 4.87
CA SER A 135 -15.05 -14.72 3.62
C SER A 135 -14.11 -13.64 3.08
N PRO A 136 -12.84 -13.96 2.74
CA PRO A 136 -11.87 -12.98 2.25
C PRO A 136 -12.30 -12.26 0.96
N LEU A 137 -12.91 -12.98 0.01
CA LEU A 137 -13.35 -12.40 -1.26
C LEU A 137 -14.38 -11.29 -1.06
N TRP A 138 -15.44 -11.56 -0.29
CA TRP A 138 -16.47 -10.55 0.00
C TRP A 138 -15.93 -9.40 0.85
N ARG A 139 -14.92 -9.62 1.70
CA ARG A 139 -14.24 -8.53 2.41
C ARG A 139 -13.51 -7.61 1.43
N ILE A 140 -12.85 -8.15 0.41
CA ILE A 140 -12.19 -7.35 -0.64
C ILE A 140 -13.25 -6.58 -1.44
N CYS A 141 -14.29 -7.27 -1.94
CA CYS A 141 -15.36 -6.63 -2.69
C CYS A 141 -16.05 -5.53 -1.88
N GLY A 142 -16.34 -5.76 -0.59
CA GLY A 142 -16.95 -4.77 0.29
C GLY A 142 -16.06 -3.55 0.50
N ASN A 143 -14.74 -3.74 0.69
CA ASN A 143 -13.81 -2.62 0.81
C ASN A 143 -13.64 -1.84 -0.49
N LEU A 144 -13.66 -2.52 -1.64
CA LEU A 144 -13.67 -1.86 -2.94
C LEU A 144 -14.97 -1.07 -3.15
N LEU A 145 -16.10 -1.60 -2.68
CA LEU A 145 -17.38 -0.89 -2.76
C LEU A 145 -17.40 0.38 -1.90
N THR A 146 -16.74 0.39 -0.73
CA THR A 146 -16.55 1.60 0.09
C THR A 146 -15.87 2.73 -0.69
N LEU A 147 -14.97 2.40 -1.62
CA LEU A 147 -14.27 3.35 -2.48
C LEU A 147 -15.12 3.82 -3.66
N ALA A 148 -16.16 3.09 -4.06
CA ALA A 148 -16.90 3.37 -5.29
C ALA A 148 -17.46 4.80 -5.38
N PRO A 149 -18.08 5.39 -4.34
CA PRO A 149 -18.57 6.77 -4.41
C PRO A 149 -17.42 7.79 -4.50
N ALA A 150 -16.30 7.54 -3.83
CA ALA A 150 -15.10 8.35 -3.95
C ALA A 150 -14.47 8.26 -5.35
N LEU A 151 -14.46 7.07 -5.96
CA LEU A 151 -14.01 6.86 -7.33
C LEU A 151 -14.93 7.53 -8.35
N TRP A 152 -16.26 7.51 -8.13
CA TRP A 152 -17.19 8.27 -8.95
C TRP A 152 -16.81 9.76 -8.99
N LEU A 153 -16.46 10.35 -7.85
CA LEU A 153 -16.07 11.77 -7.80
C LEU A 153 -14.87 12.09 -8.72
N LEU A 154 -13.92 11.16 -8.87
CA LEU A 154 -12.81 11.32 -9.81
C LEU A 154 -13.29 11.44 -11.26
N PHE A 155 -14.30 10.65 -11.65
CA PHE A 155 -14.87 10.70 -13.00
C PHE A 155 -15.81 11.89 -13.22
N SER A 156 -16.35 12.48 -12.15
CA SER A 156 -17.27 13.61 -12.23
C SER A 156 -16.61 14.98 -12.47
N GLN A 157 -15.30 15.02 -12.76
CA GLN A 157 -14.48 16.24 -12.93
C GLN A 157 -14.48 17.19 -11.71
N GLN A 158 -15.07 16.74 -10.60
CA GLN A 158 -15.21 17.50 -9.35
C GLN A 158 -13.85 17.87 -8.74
N LEU A 159 -12.84 17.05 -8.98
CA LEU A 159 -11.51 17.12 -8.39
C LEU A 159 -10.49 17.76 -9.34
N ASP A 160 -10.86 18.15 -10.55
CA ASP A 160 -9.95 18.63 -11.61
C ASP A 160 -9.24 19.93 -11.26
N ALA A 161 -9.77 20.70 -10.31
CA ALA A 161 -9.10 21.91 -9.83
C ALA A 161 -7.91 21.62 -8.90
N LEU A 162 -7.82 20.41 -8.34
CA LEU A 162 -6.69 20.00 -7.49
C LEU A 162 -5.43 19.85 -8.34
N SER A 163 -4.30 20.27 -7.77
CA SER A 163 -3.02 20.30 -8.49
C SER A 163 -2.62 18.93 -9.06
N LEU A 164 -2.97 17.84 -8.38
CA LEU A 164 -2.61 16.49 -8.83
C LEU A 164 -3.34 16.11 -10.13
N LEU A 165 -4.64 16.41 -10.23
CA LEU A 165 -5.43 16.11 -11.42
C LEU A 165 -5.18 17.09 -12.55
N LYS A 166 -4.90 18.37 -12.24
CA LYS A 166 -4.37 19.32 -13.25
C LYS A 166 -3.09 18.80 -13.89
N GLU A 167 -2.13 18.35 -13.08
CA GLU A 167 -0.85 17.85 -13.60
C GLU A 167 -1.03 16.54 -14.37
N TYR A 168 -1.91 15.64 -13.90
CA TYR A 168 -2.25 14.42 -14.62
C TYR A 168 -2.80 14.71 -16.03
N HIS A 169 -3.79 15.60 -16.14
CA HIS A 169 -4.34 15.98 -17.44
C HIS A 169 -3.31 16.65 -18.34
N ASN A 170 -2.44 17.50 -17.79
CA ASN A 170 -1.40 18.19 -18.56
C ASN A 170 -0.25 17.29 -19.00
N ARG A 171 0.05 16.22 -18.25
CA ARG A 171 1.20 15.31 -18.49
C ARG A 171 0.79 13.85 -18.66
N ARG A 172 -0.39 13.59 -19.22
CA ARG A 172 -0.98 12.26 -19.28
C ARG A 172 -0.04 11.20 -19.87
N GLU A 173 0.65 11.52 -20.96
CA GLU A 173 1.61 10.62 -21.61
C GLU A 173 2.77 10.22 -20.68
N VAL A 174 3.25 11.15 -19.84
CA VAL A 174 4.31 10.89 -18.86
C VAL A 174 3.80 9.97 -17.75
N PHE A 175 2.57 10.18 -17.27
CA PHE A 175 1.96 9.32 -16.25
C PHE A 175 1.70 7.91 -16.78
N ASP A 176 1.21 7.78 -18.01
CA ASP A 176 0.93 6.48 -18.63
C ASP A 176 2.23 5.69 -18.88
N ALA A 177 3.29 6.36 -19.36
CA ALA A 177 4.61 5.77 -19.49
C ALA A 177 5.20 5.35 -18.12
N ALA A 178 5.07 6.20 -17.11
CA ALA A 178 5.52 5.91 -15.75
C ALA A 178 4.76 4.73 -15.13
N LEU A 179 3.45 4.60 -15.37
CA LEU A 179 2.63 3.47 -14.93
C LEU A 179 3.17 2.18 -15.53
N TRP A 180 3.38 2.13 -16.85
CA TRP A 180 3.87 0.94 -17.53
C TRP A 180 5.27 0.54 -17.06
N GLN A 181 6.17 1.53 -16.91
CA GLN A 181 7.52 1.29 -16.40
C GLN A 181 7.48 0.78 -14.95
N HIS A 182 6.62 1.35 -14.11
CA HIS A 182 6.48 0.90 -12.73
C HIS A 182 5.94 -0.54 -12.66
N LEU A 183 4.89 -0.86 -13.42
CA LEU A 183 4.38 -2.24 -13.52
C LEU A 183 5.44 -3.22 -14.01
N THR A 184 6.28 -2.81 -14.97
CA THR A 184 7.40 -3.61 -15.47
C THR A 184 8.41 -3.91 -14.35
N ILE A 185 8.80 -2.90 -13.56
CA ILE A 185 9.70 -3.08 -12.40
C ILE A 185 9.07 -4.05 -11.38
N LEU A 186 7.77 -3.89 -11.09
CA LEU A 186 7.06 -4.76 -10.15
C LEU A 186 7.05 -6.21 -10.62
N LEU A 187 6.66 -6.46 -11.87
CA LEU A 187 6.60 -7.82 -12.43
C LEU A 187 7.98 -8.47 -12.51
N LEU A 188 8.97 -7.74 -13.01
CA LEU A 188 10.36 -8.23 -13.12
C LEU A 188 11.03 -8.42 -11.75
N THR A 189 10.49 -7.84 -10.67
CA THR A 189 10.95 -8.12 -9.30
C THR A 189 10.20 -9.31 -8.70
N VAL A 190 8.87 -9.29 -8.77
CA VAL A 190 8.02 -10.27 -8.07
C VAL A 190 8.20 -11.66 -8.64
N LEU A 191 8.27 -11.81 -9.97
CA LEU A 191 8.39 -13.13 -10.61
C LEU A 191 9.69 -13.85 -10.21
N PRO A 192 10.89 -13.25 -10.35
CA PRO A 192 12.11 -13.89 -9.87
C PRO A 192 12.12 -14.10 -8.35
N THR A 193 11.58 -13.16 -7.57
CA THR A 193 11.51 -13.31 -6.12
C THR A 193 10.68 -14.51 -5.72
N LEU A 194 9.52 -14.74 -6.35
CA LEU A 194 8.71 -15.95 -6.11
C LEU A 194 9.44 -17.21 -6.58
N ALA A 195 10.02 -17.17 -7.78
CA ALA A 195 10.74 -18.30 -8.38
C ALA A 195 11.95 -18.75 -7.54
N ILE A 196 12.62 -17.84 -6.84
CA ILE A 196 13.79 -18.14 -6.01
C ILE A 196 13.38 -18.34 -4.54
N GLY A 197 12.56 -17.44 -3.99
CA GLY A 197 12.21 -17.39 -2.58
C GLY A 197 11.29 -18.53 -2.13
N VAL A 198 10.37 -19.00 -2.97
CA VAL A 198 9.53 -20.16 -2.63
C VAL A 198 10.38 -21.44 -2.51
N PRO A 199 11.22 -21.81 -3.50
CA PRO A 199 12.12 -22.95 -3.36
C PRO A 199 13.08 -22.82 -2.18
N LEU A 200 13.67 -21.65 -1.96
CA LEU A 200 14.56 -21.42 -0.80
C LEU A 200 13.83 -21.61 0.54
N GLY A 201 12.59 -21.13 0.65
CA GLY A 201 11.76 -21.33 1.83
C GLY A 201 11.40 -22.80 2.06
N VAL A 202 11.08 -23.54 0.99
CA VAL A 202 10.86 -24.99 1.06
C VAL A 202 12.13 -25.73 1.46
N LEU A 203 13.30 -25.33 0.95
CA LEU A 203 14.60 -25.90 1.33
C LEU A 203 14.89 -25.69 2.82
N CYS A 204 14.69 -24.46 3.30
CA CYS A 204 14.81 -24.09 4.71
C CYS A 204 13.87 -24.93 5.59
N PHE A 205 12.61 -25.11 5.17
CA PHE A 205 11.68 -25.98 5.88
C PHE A 205 12.15 -27.43 5.96
N ARG A 206 12.68 -27.99 4.86
CA ARG A 206 13.08 -29.40 4.80
C ARG A 206 14.40 -29.69 5.52
N SER A 207 15.25 -28.70 5.72
CA SER A 207 16.57 -28.90 6.31
C SER A 207 16.97 -27.74 7.21
N GLN A 208 16.99 -28.01 8.52
CA GLN A 208 17.42 -27.05 9.55
C GLN A 208 18.84 -26.52 9.29
N ARG A 209 19.72 -27.34 8.68
CA ARG A 209 21.10 -26.95 8.34
C ARG A 209 21.17 -25.78 7.37
N TRP A 210 20.19 -25.65 6.47
CA TRP A 210 20.15 -24.56 5.48
C TRP A 210 19.45 -23.31 6.02
N GLN A 211 18.63 -23.41 7.08
CA GLN A 211 17.94 -22.26 7.65
C GLN A 211 18.89 -21.18 8.15
N THR A 212 19.85 -21.57 9.00
CA THR A 212 20.80 -20.63 9.61
C THR A 212 21.61 -19.85 8.57
N PRO A 213 22.31 -20.48 7.60
CA PRO A 213 23.08 -19.72 6.62
C PRO A 213 22.18 -18.86 5.72
N VAL A 214 21.07 -19.39 5.21
CA VAL A 214 20.17 -18.64 4.30
C VAL A 214 19.60 -17.41 5.00
N PHE A 215 19.05 -17.55 6.22
CA PHE A 215 18.50 -16.42 6.96
C PHE A 215 19.55 -15.42 7.38
N SER A 216 20.75 -15.86 7.75
CA SER A 216 21.86 -14.95 8.08
C SER A 216 22.29 -14.13 6.87
N THR A 217 22.49 -14.76 5.71
CA THR A 217 22.84 -14.04 4.46
C THR A 217 21.75 -13.03 4.07
N LEU A 218 20.49 -13.46 4.07
CA LEU A 218 19.36 -12.60 3.73
C LEU A 218 19.15 -11.46 4.75
N ASN A 219 19.46 -11.69 6.03
CA ASN A 219 19.46 -10.63 7.05
C ASN A 219 20.54 -9.58 6.76
N ILE A 220 21.77 -10.01 6.47
CA ILE A 220 22.88 -9.10 6.18
C ILE A 220 22.49 -8.16 5.01
N ILE A 221 21.91 -8.71 3.96
CA ILE A 221 21.39 -7.94 2.82
C ILE A 221 20.40 -6.86 3.27
N GLN A 222 19.42 -7.21 4.11
CA GLN A 222 18.41 -6.25 4.58
C GLN A 222 18.95 -5.20 5.57
N THR A 223 20.09 -5.45 6.22
CA THR A 223 20.73 -4.44 7.10
C THR A 223 21.45 -3.35 6.34
N VAL A 224 21.84 -3.59 5.08
CA VAL A 224 22.40 -2.56 4.21
C VAL A 224 21.28 -1.55 3.88
N PRO A 225 21.52 -0.23 3.87
CA PRO A 225 20.55 0.73 3.35
C PRO A 225 20.31 0.55 1.85
N SER A 226 19.07 0.68 1.37
CA SER A 226 18.72 0.37 -0.03
C SER A 226 19.50 1.20 -1.05
N ILE A 227 19.71 2.48 -0.77
CA ILE A 227 20.53 3.38 -1.60
C ILE A 227 21.99 2.90 -1.69
N ALA A 228 22.55 2.43 -0.58
CA ALA A 228 23.92 1.90 -0.55
C ALA A 228 24.02 0.58 -1.31
N LEU A 229 23.02 -0.32 -1.17
CA LEU A 229 22.98 -1.57 -1.93
C LEU A 229 22.89 -1.30 -3.44
N PHE A 230 22.07 -0.34 -3.85
CA PHE A 230 22.00 0.08 -5.25
C PHE A 230 23.36 0.55 -5.77
N GLY A 231 24.07 1.40 -5.02
CA GLY A 231 25.42 1.86 -5.36
C GLY A 231 26.44 0.71 -5.43
N LEU A 232 26.36 -0.25 -4.51
CA LEU A 232 27.23 -1.42 -4.48
C LEU A 232 27.04 -2.32 -5.71
N LEU A 233 25.82 -2.40 -6.25
CA LEU A 233 25.50 -3.23 -7.42
C LEU A 233 25.96 -2.60 -8.75
N ILE A 234 26.30 -1.32 -8.79
CA ILE A 234 26.75 -0.63 -10.02
C ILE A 234 27.98 -1.31 -10.60
N ALA A 235 29.05 -1.45 -9.80
CA ALA A 235 30.33 -1.98 -10.27
C ALA A 235 30.27 -3.46 -10.68
N PRO A 236 29.65 -4.39 -9.91
CA PRO A 236 29.50 -5.78 -10.31
C PRO A 236 28.67 -5.95 -11.57
N LEU A 237 27.55 -5.22 -11.72
CA LEU A 237 26.70 -5.35 -12.91
C LEU A 237 27.34 -4.72 -14.15
N ALA A 238 28.05 -3.60 -13.99
CA ALA A 238 28.86 -3.03 -15.08
C ALA A 238 29.96 -4.00 -15.53
N GLY A 239 30.63 -4.67 -14.58
CA GLY A 239 31.62 -5.71 -14.86
C GLY A 239 31.02 -6.92 -15.59
N LEU A 240 29.86 -7.39 -15.16
CA LEU A 240 29.14 -8.49 -15.82
C LEU A 240 28.66 -8.12 -17.22
N ALA A 241 28.19 -6.90 -17.43
CA ALA A 241 27.79 -6.39 -18.74
C ALA A 241 28.98 -6.33 -19.71
N ALA A 242 30.16 -5.93 -19.22
CA ALA A 242 31.40 -5.92 -19.99
C ALA A 242 31.90 -7.34 -20.32
N ALA A 243 31.74 -8.28 -19.39
CA ALA A 243 32.16 -9.68 -19.57
C ALA A 243 31.20 -10.50 -20.46
N ILE A 244 29.90 -10.19 -20.46
CA ILE A 244 28.87 -10.94 -21.19
C ILE A 244 28.09 -9.97 -22.10
N PRO A 245 28.52 -9.77 -23.36
CA PRO A 245 27.90 -8.82 -24.29
C PRO A 245 26.42 -9.08 -24.57
N TRP A 246 25.95 -10.33 -24.42
CA TRP A 246 24.54 -10.67 -24.55
C TRP A 246 23.67 -10.00 -23.48
N LEU A 247 24.19 -9.88 -22.26
CA LEU A 247 23.53 -9.26 -21.11
C LEU A 247 23.41 -7.74 -21.31
N ALA A 248 24.49 -7.12 -21.80
CA ALA A 248 24.51 -5.70 -22.15
C ALA A 248 23.49 -5.36 -23.26
N ARG A 249 23.38 -6.22 -24.29
CA ARG A 249 22.38 -6.07 -25.36
C ARG A 249 20.93 -6.14 -24.87
N HIS A 250 20.68 -6.83 -23.75
CA HIS A 250 19.37 -6.92 -23.10
C HIS A 250 19.16 -5.86 -22.00
N GLY A 251 20.02 -4.84 -21.93
CA GLY A 251 19.85 -3.70 -21.03
C GLY A 251 20.37 -3.91 -19.61
N VAL A 252 21.16 -4.96 -19.35
CA VAL A 252 21.86 -5.13 -18.07
C VAL A 252 23.09 -4.24 -18.08
N ASN A 253 22.97 -3.09 -17.40
CA ASN A 253 24.03 -2.11 -17.19
C ASN A 253 24.17 -1.80 -15.69
N GLY A 254 25.25 -1.14 -15.30
CA GLY A 254 25.50 -0.76 -13.90
C GLY A 254 24.49 0.26 -13.34
N ILE A 255 23.73 0.96 -14.18
CA ILE A 255 22.75 1.99 -13.77
C ILE A 255 21.40 1.71 -14.46
N GLY A 256 20.30 2.03 -13.80
CA GLY A 256 18.95 1.91 -14.35
C GLY A 256 18.16 0.73 -13.81
N LEU A 257 17.41 0.05 -14.68
CA LEU A 257 16.43 -0.99 -14.31
C LEU A 257 17.08 -2.25 -13.71
N ALA A 258 18.20 -2.71 -14.25
CA ALA A 258 18.84 -3.95 -13.81
C ALA A 258 19.31 -3.94 -12.34
N PRO A 259 20.12 -2.97 -11.87
CA PRO A 259 20.50 -2.90 -10.45
C PRO A 259 19.29 -2.72 -9.53
N ALA A 260 18.27 -1.98 -9.97
CA ALA A 260 17.04 -1.81 -9.23
C ALA A 260 16.33 -3.16 -9.01
N ILE A 261 16.09 -3.93 -10.08
CA ILE A 261 15.43 -5.23 -9.98
C ILE A 261 16.22 -6.19 -9.09
N VAL A 262 17.55 -6.27 -9.26
CA VAL A 262 18.38 -7.18 -8.45
C VAL A 262 18.29 -6.84 -6.96
N ALA A 263 18.46 -5.57 -6.59
CA ALA A 263 18.33 -5.17 -5.20
C ALA A 263 16.89 -5.38 -4.67
N LEU A 264 15.86 -5.03 -5.44
CA LEU A 264 14.47 -5.25 -5.03
C LEU A 264 14.17 -6.74 -4.78
N VAL A 265 14.69 -7.65 -5.62
CA VAL A 265 14.61 -9.09 -5.42
C VAL A 265 15.32 -9.48 -4.13
N MET A 266 16.56 -9.02 -3.93
CA MET A 266 17.36 -9.31 -2.74
C MET A 266 16.66 -8.90 -1.44
N TYR A 267 16.05 -7.71 -1.39
CA TYR A 267 15.30 -7.26 -0.22
C TYR A 267 14.06 -8.09 0.04
N ALA A 268 13.33 -8.42 -1.02
CA ALA A 268 12.03 -9.06 -0.87
C ALA A 268 12.12 -10.59 -0.69
N LEU A 269 13.31 -11.18 -0.92
CA LEU A 269 13.59 -12.59 -0.64
C LEU A 269 13.44 -12.93 0.85
N LEU A 270 13.99 -12.13 1.77
CA LEU A 270 13.95 -12.47 3.20
C LEU A 270 12.53 -12.62 3.76
N PRO A 271 11.63 -11.63 3.63
CA PRO A 271 10.27 -11.78 4.14
C PRO A 271 9.55 -12.96 3.46
N LEU A 272 9.75 -13.16 2.15
CA LEU A 272 9.12 -14.27 1.44
C LEU A 272 9.61 -15.64 1.96
N VAL A 273 10.92 -15.87 2.04
CA VAL A 273 11.51 -17.13 2.53
C VAL A 273 11.06 -17.39 3.97
N ARG A 274 11.01 -16.36 4.82
CA ARG A 274 10.48 -16.49 6.19
C ARG A 274 9.02 -16.88 6.22
N SER A 275 8.17 -16.21 5.45
CA SER A 275 6.73 -16.53 5.38
C SER A 275 6.49 -17.94 4.84
N VAL A 276 7.25 -18.39 3.84
CA VAL A 276 7.18 -19.75 3.30
C VAL A 276 7.60 -20.78 4.36
N THR A 277 8.75 -20.56 5.01
CA THR A 277 9.27 -21.47 6.02
C THR A 277 8.32 -21.56 7.22
N ALA A 278 7.88 -20.42 7.76
CA ALA A 278 6.94 -20.36 8.87
C ALA A 278 5.58 -20.95 8.50
N GLY A 279 5.09 -20.71 7.27
CA GLY A 279 3.86 -21.29 6.75
C GLY A 279 3.88 -22.81 6.80
N LEU A 280 4.95 -23.43 6.27
CA LEU A 280 5.09 -24.89 6.27
C LEU A 280 5.32 -25.47 7.68
N GLN A 281 6.02 -24.74 8.56
CA GLN A 281 6.22 -25.13 9.97
C GLN A 281 4.96 -25.03 10.82
N SER A 282 4.01 -24.15 10.44
CA SER A 282 2.75 -23.97 11.18
C SER A 282 1.78 -25.15 11.08
N VAL A 283 2.02 -26.09 10.15
CA VAL A 283 1.18 -27.26 9.93
C VAL A 283 1.34 -28.24 11.10
N PRO A 284 0.27 -28.60 11.83
CA PRO A 284 0.38 -29.47 13.01
C PRO A 284 0.91 -30.86 12.67
N ALA A 285 1.84 -31.38 13.49
CA ALA A 285 2.44 -32.70 13.30
C ALA A 285 1.39 -33.84 13.30
N SER A 286 0.35 -33.73 14.13
CA SER A 286 -0.75 -34.71 14.20
C SER A 286 -1.51 -34.87 12.87
N VAL A 287 -1.66 -33.79 12.10
CA VAL A 287 -2.30 -33.81 10.78
C VAL A 287 -1.40 -34.55 9.78
N ILE A 288 -0.09 -34.35 9.87
CA ILE A 288 0.90 -35.04 9.03
C ILE A 288 0.95 -36.54 9.36
N GLU A 289 0.92 -36.91 10.64
CA GLU A 289 0.87 -38.32 11.09
C GLU A 289 -0.42 -39.00 10.62
N SER A 290 -1.56 -38.33 10.74
CA SER A 290 -2.84 -38.82 10.23
C SER A 290 -2.80 -39.05 8.72
N ALA A 291 -2.23 -38.12 7.96
CA ALA A 291 -2.06 -38.27 6.52
C ALA A 291 -1.15 -39.46 6.15
N ARG A 292 -0.07 -39.69 6.91
CA ARG A 292 0.77 -40.89 6.76
C ARG A 292 0.00 -42.18 7.08
N GLY A 293 -0.82 -42.18 8.14
CA GLY A 293 -1.67 -43.31 8.51
C GLY A 293 -2.71 -43.68 7.44
N MET A 294 -3.14 -42.71 6.62
CA MET A 294 -3.99 -42.93 5.44
C MET A 294 -3.22 -43.43 4.20
N GLY A 295 -1.93 -43.75 4.31
CA GLY A 295 -1.11 -44.27 3.21
C GLY A 295 -0.63 -43.20 2.21
N MET A 296 -0.70 -41.91 2.55
CA MET A 296 -0.23 -40.85 1.65
C MET A 296 1.30 -40.84 1.53
N THR A 297 1.79 -40.73 0.29
CA THR A 297 3.21 -40.52 0.00
C THR A 297 3.68 -39.12 0.43
N ARG A 298 5.00 -38.93 0.58
CA ARG A 298 5.58 -37.63 0.95
C ARG A 298 5.16 -36.48 0.02
N GLY A 299 5.07 -36.75 -1.29
CA GLY A 299 4.62 -35.76 -2.28
C GLY A 299 3.13 -35.44 -2.15
N GLN A 300 2.29 -36.43 -1.87
CA GLN A 300 0.86 -36.24 -1.62
C GLN A 300 0.63 -35.44 -0.32
N ILE A 301 1.35 -35.75 0.76
CA ILE A 301 1.28 -34.98 2.01
C ILE A 301 1.69 -33.53 1.76
N PHE A 302 2.78 -33.29 1.03
CA PHE A 302 3.23 -31.93 0.72
C PHE A 302 2.16 -31.16 -0.08
N ALA A 303 1.69 -31.71 -1.20
CA ALA A 303 0.80 -31.00 -2.12
C ALA A 303 -0.65 -30.89 -1.62
N ARG A 304 -1.17 -31.90 -0.91
CA ARG A 304 -2.59 -31.97 -0.50
C ARG A 304 -2.85 -31.61 0.96
N VAL A 305 -1.82 -31.60 1.81
CA VAL A 305 -1.98 -31.31 3.25
C VAL A 305 -1.16 -30.09 3.65
N GLN A 306 0.15 -30.10 3.45
CA GLN A 306 1.02 -29.02 3.92
C GLN A 306 0.79 -27.72 3.13
N LEU A 307 0.80 -27.79 1.79
CA LEU A 307 0.67 -26.61 0.95
C LEU A 307 -0.68 -25.88 1.13
N PRO A 308 -1.84 -26.55 1.16
CA PRO A 308 -3.13 -25.88 1.39
C PRO A 308 -3.24 -25.26 2.79
N LEU A 309 -2.74 -25.95 3.82
CA LEU A 309 -2.77 -25.43 5.20
C LEU A 309 -1.79 -24.27 5.41
N ALA A 310 -0.66 -24.26 4.70
CA ALA A 310 0.32 -23.17 4.73
C ALA A 310 -0.07 -21.97 3.86
N LEU A 311 -1.04 -22.13 2.95
CA LEU A 311 -1.42 -21.11 1.95
C LEU A 311 -1.72 -19.72 2.54
N PRO A 312 -2.44 -19.56 3.68
CA PRO A 312 -2.69 -18.24 4.26
C PRO A 312 -1.40 -17.49 4.63
N LEU A 313 -0.39 -18.19 5.14
CA LEU A 313 0.90 -17.60 5.48
C LEU A 313 1.73 -17.32 4.22
N LEU A 314 1.66 -18.18 3.20
CA LEU A 314 2.28 -17.93 1.90
C LEU A 314 1.72 -16.66 1.25
N LEU A 315 0.40 -16.50 1.21
CA LEU A 315 -0.26 -15.31 0.68
C LEU A 315 0.10 -14.05 1.48
N THR A 316 0.29 -14.18 2.80
CA THR A 316 0.80 -13.09 3.64
C THR A 316 2.21 -12.69 3.21
N GLY A 317 3.09 -13.65 2.93
CA GLY A 317 4.43 -13.40 2.40
C GLY A 317 4.41 -12.69 1.03
N VAL A 318 3.57 -13.14 0.10
CA VAL A 318 3.39 -12.50 -1.21
C VAL A 318 2.86 -11.07 -1.06
N ARG A 319 1.93 -10.83 -0.12
CA ARG A 319 1.43 -9.50 0.18
C ARG A 319 2.54 -8.57 0.70
N ILE A 320 3.36 -9.05 1.64
CA ILE A 320 4.48 -8.27 2.18
C ILE A 320 5.46 -7.92 1.07
N LEU A 321 5.85 -8.93 0.25
CA LEU A 321 6.65 -8.76 -0.96
C LEU A 321 6.08 -7.65 -1.85
N ALA A 322 4.81 -7.74 -2.24
CA ALA A 322 4.20 -6.78 -3.16
C ALA A 322 4.21 -5.35 -2.60
N VAL A 323 3.81 -5.15 -1.34
CA VAL A 323 3.79 -3.82 -0.70
C VAL A 323 5.20 -3.25 -0.60
N GLN A 324 6.17 -4.07 -0.18
CA GLN A 324 7.56 -3.64 -0.04
C GLN A 324 8.17 -3.28 -1.39
N THR A 325 7.93 -4.07 -2.43
CA THR A 325 8.45 -3.81 -3.78
C THR A 325 7.87 -2.51 -4.35
N VAL A 326 6.58 -2.23 -4.17
CA VAL A 326 5.97 -0.96 -4.63
C VAL A 326 6.64 0.24 -3.96
N GLY A 327 6.83 0.20 -2.63
CA GLY A 327 7.49 1.28 -1.89
C GLY A 327 8.95 1.47 -2.30
N MET A 328 9.71 0.39 -2.41
CA MET A 328 11.13 0.47 -2.78
C MET A 328 11.35 0.81 -4.26
N ALA A 329 10.41 0.47 -5.15
CA ALA A 329 10.48 0.83 -6.56
C ALA A 329 10.40 2.36 -6.76
N VAL A 330 9.68 3.08 -5.88
CA VAL A 330 9.73 4.55 -5.85
C VAL A 330 11.14 5.02 -5.57
N VAL A 331 11.79 4.51 -4.52
CA VAL A 331 13.18 4.87 -4.16
C VAL A 331 14.18 4.49 -5.25
N ALA A 332 13.97 3.38 -5.95
CA ALA A 332 14.82 2.93 -7.04
C ALA A 332 14.85 3.93 -8.23
N ALA A 333 13.87 4.84 -8.34
CA ALA A 333 13.93 5.90 -9.35
C ALA A 333 15.15 6.83 -9.17
N LEU A 334 15.72 6.94 -7.95
CA LEU A 334 16.94 7.72 -7.69
C LEU A 334 18.17 7.22 -8.46
N ILE A 335 18.19 5.93 -8.81
CA ILE A 335 19.27 5.32 -9.60
C ILE A 335 18.88 5.11 -11.07
N GLY A 336 17.85 5.83 -11.52
CA GLY A 336 17.40 5.80 -12.92
C GLY A 336 16.47 4.63 -13.27
N ALA A 337 15.88 3.94 -12.30
CA ALA A 337 14.90 2.88 -12.60
C ALA A 337 13.61 3.44 -13.24
N GLY A 338 13.26 4.70 -12.95
CA GLY A 338 12.10 5.39 -13.50
C GLY A 338 10.77 5.03 -12.83
N GLY A 339 9.69 4.96 -13.61
CA GLY A 339 8.34 4.73 -13.12
C GLY A 339 7.79 5.89 -12.28
N PHE A 340 6.79 5.62 -11.43
CA PHE A 340 6.18 6.66 -10.58
C PHE A 340 7.17 7.37 -9.65
N GLY A 341 8.27 6.73 -9.25
CA GLY A 341 9.28 7.37 -8.42
C GLY A 341 9.94 8.56 -9.11
N ALA A 342 10.13 8.52 -10.44
CA ALA A 342 10.68 9.65 -11.18
C ALA A 342 9.78 10.89 -11.08
N ILE A 343 8.45 10.69 -11.18
CA ILE A 343 7.46 11.77 -11.04
C ILE A 343 7.50 12.34 -9.62
N VAL A 344 7.57 11.47 -8.59
CA VAL A 344 7.64 11.89 -7.20
C VAL A 344 8.90 12.73 -6.92
N PHE A 345 10.07 12.32 -7.41
CA PHE A 345 11.33 13.03 -7.17
C PHE A 345 11.52 14.29 -8.02
N GLN A 346 10.91 14.37 -9.21
CA GLN A 346 10.93 15.58 -10.03
C GLN A 346 10.04 16.70 -9.45
N GLY A 347 9.22 16.38 -8.45
CA GLY A 347 8.30 17.31 -7.83
C GLY A 347 7.08 17.57 -8.71
N CYS A 348 5.95 16.95 -8.35
CA CYS A 348 4.65 17.33 -8.88
C CYS A 348 4.37 18.81 -8.59
#